data_AF-A0A973T7W5-F1
#
_entry.id   AF-A0A973T7W5-F1
#
_cell.length_a   1.000
_cell.length_b   1.000
_cell.length_c   1.000
_cell.angle_alpha   90.00
_cell.angle_beta   90.00
_cell.angle_gamma   90.00
#
_symmetry.space_group_name_H-M   'P 1'
#
loop_
_entity.id
_entity.type
_entity.pdbx_description
1 polymer ?
#
loop_
_entity_poly.entity_id
_entity_poly.type
_entity_poly.pdbx_seq_one_letter_code
_entity_poly.pdbx_strand_id
1 'polypeptide(L)' 'MTASAPARHSAAGRPVVTGSGTINPLGSTVKETWEALLAGESGIAELTEQWAGRLPVTIAGQVRA' A
#
# COMPACT_ATOMS: atom_id res chain seq x y z
N MET A 1 24.05 -23.22 36.30
CA MET A 1 23.21 -22.22 35.60
C MET A 1 23.76 -22.07 34.19
N THR A 2 23.43 -23.01 33.29
CA THR A 2 23.89 -22.99 31.89
C THR A 2 22.75 -22.50 31.02
N ALA A 3 22.84 -21.28 30.52
CA ALA A 3 21.86 -20.73 29.59
C ALA A 3 21.98 -21.48 28.25
N SER A 4 20.85 -22.05 27.78
CA SER A 4 20.75 -22.65 26.46
C SER A 4 20.80 -21.56 25.39
N ALA A 5 21.69 -21.69 24.41
CA ALA A 5 21.71 -20.82 23.24
C ALA A 5 20.41 -21.01 22.41
N PRO A 6 19.85 -19.95 21.79
CA PRO A 6 18.67 -20.08 20.96
C PRO A 6 18.98 -20.91 19.71
N ALA A 7 18.07 -21.83 19.36
CA ALA A 7 18.16 -22.61 18.13
C ALA A 7 18.09 -21.66 16.93
N ARG A 8 19.20 -21.53 16.19
CA ARG A 8 19.22 -20.89 14.88
C ARG A 8 18.26 -21.66 13.96
N HIS A 9 17.30 -20.98 13.35
CA HIS A 9 16.48 -21.58 12.30
C HIS A 9 17.42 -22.12 11.22
N SER A 10 17.46 -23.45 11.07
CA SER A 10 18.22 -24.13 10.02
C SER A 10 17.85 -23.54 8.65
N ALA A 11 18.82 -23.51 7.73
CA ALA A 11 18.81 -22.84 6.44
C ALA A 11 17.66 -23.24 5.48
N ALA A 12 16.43 -22.89 5.84
CA ALA A 12 15.37 -22.71 4.86
C ALA A 12 15.81 -21.54 3.97
N GLY A 13 15.78 -21.72 2.65
CA GLY A 13 16.29 -20.75 1.68
C GLY A 13 15.78 -19.34 1.95
N ARG A 14 16.60 -18.34 1.60
CA ARG A 14 16.23 -16.92 1.77
C ARG A 14 14.90 -16.68 1.05
N PRO A 15 13.85 -16.19 1.72
CA PRO A 15 12.60 -15.88 1.06
C PRO A 15 12.84 -14.79 0.01
N VAL A 16 12.21 -14.94 -1.15
CA VAL A 16 12.28 -13.99 -2.26
C VAL A 16 10.88 -13.53 -2.63
N VAL A 17 10.78 -12.28 -3.08
CA VAL A 17 9.55 -11.73 -3.67
C VAL A 17 9.62 -11.97 -5.17
N THR A 18 8.67 -12.73 -5.71
CA THR A 18 8.63 -13.10 -7.13
C THR A 18 7.69 -12.23 -7.96
N GLY A 19 6.86 -11.41 -7.33
CA GLY A 19 5.94 -10.50 -7.99
C GLY A 19 5.37 -9.46 -7.03
N SER A 20 4.91 -8.34 -7.61
CA SER A 20 4.22 -7.27 -6.89
C SER A 20 3.10 -6.73 -7.77
N GLY A 21 2.00 -6.32 -7.14
CA GLY A 21 0.83 -5.75 -7.79
C GLY A 21 0.12 -4.82 -6.83
N THR A 22 -0.52 -3.78 -7.35
CA THR A 22 -1.25 -2.81 -6.54
C THR A 22 -2.36 -2.16 -7.36
N ILE A 23 -3.48 -1.88 -6.69
CA ILE A 23 -4.56 -1.02 -7.18
C ILE A 23 -4.90 -0.12 -6.02
N ASN A 24 -4.63 1.17 -6.16
CA ASN A 24 -4.83 2.15 -5.10
C ASN A 24 -4.99 3.55 -5.70
N PRO A 25 -5.32 4.57 -4.90
CA PRO A 25 -5.58 5.93 -5.39
C PRO A 25 -4.39 6.64 -6.04
N LEU A 26 -3.17 6.12 -5.89
CA LEU A 26 -1.96 6.61 -6.58
C LEU A 26 -1.70 5.91 -7.93
N GLY A 27 -2.39 4.81 -8.24
CA GLY A 27 -2.18 4.06 -9.48
C GLY A 27 -2.72 2.63 -9.46
N SER A 28 -2.92 2.09 -10.65
CA SER A 28 -3.38 0.71 -10.91
C SER A 28 -2.24 -0.23 -11.27
N THR A 29 -1.01 0.28 -11.32
CA THR A 29 0.22 -0.51 -11.46
C THR A 29 1.24 -0.15 -10.39
N VAL A 30 2.20 -1.07 -10.16
CA VAL A 30 3.34 -0.82 -9.26
C VAL A 30 4.15 0.38 -9.72
N LYS A 31 4.32 0.53 -11.03
CA LYS A 31 5.07 1.64 -11.62
C LYS A 31 4.40 2.98 -11.33
N GLU A 32 3.11 3.11 -11.65
CA GLU A 32 2.33 4.33 -11.40
C GLU A 32 2.35 4.72 -9.92
N THR A 33 2.08 3.74 -9.05
CA THR A 33 2.06 3.97 -7.59
C THR A 33 3.41 4.48 -7.09
N TRP A 34 4.51 3.90 -7.59
CA TRP A 34 5.85 4.29 -7.18
C TRP A 34 6.24 5.69 -7.68
N GLU A 35 5.92 6.00 -8.94
CA GLU A 35 6.19 7.31 -9.53
C GLU A 35 5.41 8.42 -8.80
N ALA A 36 4.11 8.23 -8.57
CA ALA A 36 3.27 9.18 -7.84
C ALA A 36 3.74 9.36 -6.38
N LEU A 37 4.12 8.27 -5.71
CA LEU A 37 4.64 8.32 -4.34
C LEU A 37 5.96 9.10 -4.25
N LEU A 38 6.89 8.88 -5.19
CA LEU A 38 8.15 9.62 -5.23
C LEU A 38 7.98 11.09 -5.61
N ALA A 39 6.96 11.40 -6.43
CA ALA A 39 6.58 12.77 -6.77
C ALA A 39 5.88 13.51 -5.60
N GLY A 40 5.54 12.80 -4.52
CA GLY A 40 4.81 13.36 -3.38
C GLY A 40 3.34 13.66 -3.69
N GLU A 41 2.78 12.98 -4.69
CA GLU A 41 1.38 13.13 -5.06
C GLU A 41 0.47 12.52 -3.97
N SER A 42 -0.67 13.18 -3.72
CA SER A 42 -1.71 12.66 -2.82
C SER A 42 -2.80 12.02 -3.64
N GLY A 43 -3.07 10.74 -3.40
CA GLY A 43 -4.22 10.04 -3.95
C GLY A 43 -5.55 10.41 -3.25
N ILE A 44 -5.51 11.24 -2.20
CA ILE A 44 -6.69 11.72 -1.48
C ILE A 44 -7.21 13.00 -2.14
N ALA A 45 -8.51 13.02 -2.45
CA ALA A 45 -9.21 14.15 -3.04
C ALA A 45 -10.64 14.29 -2.47
N GLU A 46 -11.30 15.39 -2.79
CA GLU A 46 -12.71 15.60 -2.48
C GLU A 46 -13.61 14.70 -3.33
N LEU A 47 -14.63 14.12 -2.70
CA LEU A 47 -15.75 13.42 -3.31
C LEU A 47 -16.71 14.47 -3.89
N THR A 48 -16.83 14.52 -5.22
CA THR A 48 -17.62 15.53 -5.92
C THR A 48 -19.05 15.07 -6.25
N GLU A 49 -19.38 13.83 -5.92
CA GLU A 49 -20.66 13.22 -6.20
C GLU A 49 -21.75 13.72 -5.24
N GLN A 50 -22.99 13.87 -5.73
CA GLN A 50 -24.11 14.40 -4.95
C GLN A 50 -24.41 13.59 -3.67
N TRP A 51 -24.10 12.29 -3.65
CA TRP A 51 -24.30 11.45 -2.47
C TRP A 51 -23.29 11.77 -1.35
N ALA A 52 -22.10 12.28 -1.69
CA ALA A 52 -21.05 12.58 -0.73
C ALA A 52 -21.45 13.69 0.24
N GLY A 53 -22.32 14.63 -0.18
CA GLY A 53 -22.86 15.68 0.69
C GLY A 53 -23.70 15.16 1.88
N ARG A 54 -24.01 13.86 1.93
CA ARG A 54 -24.69 13.22 3.06
C ARG A 54 -23.72 12.59 4.06
N LEU A 55 -22.44 12.56 3.74
CA LEU A 55 -21.41 11.98 4.60
C LEU A 55 -20.81 13.06 5.53
N PRO A 56 -20.42 12.68 6.75
CA PRO A 56 -19.69 13.57 7.65
C PRO A 56 -18.26 13.87 7.18
N VAL A 57 -17.72 13.09 6.23
CA VAL A 57 -16.39 13.25 5.64
C VAL A 57 -16.50 13.11 4.13
N THR A 58 -16.00 14.10 3.39
CA THR A 58 -16.09 14.19 1.92
C THR A 58 -14.74 14.07 1.23
N ILE A 59 -13.69 13.69 1.93
CA ILE A 59 -12.38 13.41 1.32
C ILE A 59 -12.14 11.89 1.28
N ALA A 60 -11.61 11.38 0.17
CA ALA A 60 -11.34 9.97 0.00
C ALA A 60 -10.22 9.72 -1.01
N GLY A 61 -9.58 8.56 -0.89
CA GLY A 61 -8.73 8.01 -1.94
C GLY A 61 -9.56 7.12 -2.86
N GLN A 62 -9.99 7.65 -4.00
CA GLN A 62 -10.77 6.90 -4.99
C GLN A 62 -9.85 6.21 -5.99
N VAL A 63 -10.05 4.92 -6.22
CA VAL A 63 -9.50 4.25 -7.41
C VAL A 63 -10.37 4.63 -8.60
N ARG A 64 -9.78 5.29 -9.59
CA ARG A 64 -10.44 5.66 -10.85
C ARG A 64 -10.00 4.66 -11.92
N ALA A 65 -10.96 4.00 -12.55
CA ALA A 65 -10.74 3.07 -13.66
C ALA A 65 -10.59 3.82 -14.98
#